data_AF-A0AAW1LEX5-F1
#
_entry.id   AF-A0AAW1LEX5-F1
#
_cell.length_a   1.000
_cell.length_b   1.000
_cell.length_c   1.000
_cell.angle_alpha   90.00
_cell.angle_beta   90.00
_cell.angle_gamma   90.00
#
_symmetry.space_group_name_H-M   'P 1'
#
loop_
_entity.id
_entity.type
_entity.pdbx_description
1 polymer ?
#
loop_
_entity_poly.entity_id
_entity_poly.type
_entity_poly.pdbx_seq_one_letter_code
_entity_poly.pdbx_strand_id
1 'polypeptide(L)'
;MDAGNLNDVWYLPEGRHQPFSIRQAVKRGNIATFNSSCGPVYSMNIRVCAPDSVVESNFAATEEALHGWHERLSHQDKRHVRDVLSRVGISGKCSDTSSFCDGCKFGKSHRKPFHPLRDRTETVGELIDADVNGAMSTNSINGFLYYVVFKDFSRFVRIFFMKEKSEVTSHLDNIFE
;
A
#
# COMPACT_ATOMS: atom_id res chain seq x y z
N MET A 1 11.07 25.04 33.35
CA MET A 1 10.32 24.06 34.15
C MET A 1 8.91 23.99 33.58
N ASP A 2 8.41 22.77 33.55
CA ASP A 2 7.09 22.29 33.15
C ASP A 2 6.75 22.13 31.65
N ALA A 3 6.73 20.84 31.31
CA ALA A 3 6.20 20.22 30.12
C ALA A 3 4.66 20.32 30.10
N GLY A 4 4.09 20.57 28.92
CA GLY A 4 2.65 20.76 28.71
C GLY A 4 2.14 20.16 27.40
N ASN A 5 2.24 18.83 27.32
CA ASN A 5 1.38 17.86 26.60
C ASN A 5 0.84 18.16 25.18
N LEU A 6 1.41 17.43 24.22
CA LEU A 6 0.88 17.12 22.89
C LEU A 6 -0.20 16.03 22.99
N ASN A 7 -1.48 16.40 23.03
CA ASN A 7 -2.56 15.43 23.27
C ASN A 7 -3.54 15.19 22.10
N ASP A 8 -3.26 15.59 20.85
CA ASP A 8 -4.27 15.34 19.80
C ASP A 8 -3.75 15.19 18.36
N VAL A 9 -2.57 14.57 18.19
CA VAL A 9 -2.14 13.96 16.91
C VAL A 9 -1.39 12.66 17.24
N TRP A 10 -1.88 11.52 16.76
CA TRP A 10 -1.17 10.25 16.90
C TRP A 10 0.13 10.29 16.10
N TYR A 11 1.24 10.46 16.82
CA TYR A 11 2.58 10.33 16.30
C TYR A 11 2.89 8.85 16.13
N LEU A 12 3.01 8.39 14.88
CA LEU A 12 3.47 7.06 14.53
C LEU A 12 4.93 7.18 14.07
N PRO A 13 5.92 6.78 14.91
CA PRO A 13 7.34 6.94 14.60
C PRO A 13 7.79 6.22 13.33
N GLU A 14 7.02 5.23 12.87
CA GLU A 14 7.29 4.42 11.67
C GLU A 14 6.37 4.76 10.47
N GLY A 15 5.52 5.79 10.60
CA GLY A 15 4.59 6.24 9.56
C GLY A 15 5.26 7.21 8.58
N ARG A 16 5.55 6.74 7.36
CA ARG A 16 6.20 7.50 6.27
C ARG A 16 5.39 8.67 5.67
N HIS A 17 4.25 9.05 6.25
CA HIS A 17 3.46 10.21 5.83
C HIS A 17 2.98 10.98 7.05
N GLN A 18 3.26 12.29 7.10
CA GLN A 18 2.64 13.17 8.10
C GLN A 18 1.16 13.37 7.72
N PRO A 19 0.21 12.91 8.54
CA PRO A 19 -1.20 13.11 8.24
C PRO A 19 -1.55 14.60 8.35
N PHE A 20 -2.09 15.16 7.27
CA PHE A 20 -2.70 16.49 7.31
C PHE A 20 -4.03 16.40 8.09
N SER A 21 -4.03 16.90 9.33
CA SER A 21 -5.22 16.88 10.19
C SER A 21 -6.19 17.99 9.79
N ILE A 22 -7.27 17.61 9.13
CA ILE A 22 -8.39 18.52 8.78
C ILE A 22 -8.94 19.19 10.05
N ARG A 23 -9.04 18.45 11.16
CA ARG A 23 -9.49 18.97 12.46
C ARG A 23 -8.59 20.09 12.98
N GLN A 24 -7.27 19.99 12.79
CA GLN A 24 -6.32 21.04 13.17
C GLN A 24 -6.38 22.25 12.24
N ALA A 25 -6.53 22.02 10.93
CA ALA A 25 -6.68 23.12 9.97
C ALA A 25 -7.92 23.98 10.29
N VAL A 26 -9.04 23.34 10.63
CA VAL A 26 -10.28 24.03 11.04
C VAL A 26 -10.11 24.77 12.36
N LYS A 27 -9.47 24.17 13.38
CA LYS A 27 -9.14 24.87 14.65
C LYS A 27 -8.30 26.13 14.46
N ARG A 28 -7.52 26.22 13.38
CA ARG A 28 -6.69 27.39 13.03
C ARG A 28 -7.40 28.40 12.11
N GLY A 29 -8.72 28.28 11.95
CA GLY A 29 -9.54 29.24 11.20
C GLY A 29 -9.65 28.97 9.70
N ASN A 30 -9.18 27.81 9.21
CA ASN A 30 -9.35 27.43 7.80
C ASN A 30 -10.70 26.75 7.58
N ILE A 31 -11.35 27.04 6.45
CA ILE A 31 -12.63 26.41 6.08
C ILE A 31 -12.33 25.19 5.21
N ALA A 32 -12.75 24.01 5.66
CA ALA A 32 -12.71 22.79 4.86
C ALA A 32 -14.13 22.50 4.32
N THR A 33 -14.29 22.52 3.00
CA THR A 33 -15.57 22.22 2.34
C THR A 33 -15.45 20.89 1.59
N PHE A 34 -16.35 19.96 1.88
CA PHE A 34 -16.44 18.68 1.19
C PHE A 34 -17.61 18.74 0.21
N ASN A 35 -17.35 18.55 -1.08
CA ASN A 35 -18.41 18.50 -2.09
C ASN A 35 -18.59 17.06 -2.58
N SER A 36 -19.80 16.52 -2.47
CA SER A 36 -20.17 15.19 -2.93
C SER A 36 -20.42 15.20 -4.43
N SER A 37 -19.35 15.28 -5.23
CA SER A 37 -19.48 15.34 -6.68
C SER A 37 -19.24 13.99 -7.39
N CYS A 38 -18.69 12.97 -6.71
CA CYS A 38 -18.45 11.67 -7.34
C CYS A 38 -18.26 10.50 -6.33
N GLY A 39 -19.36 9.88 -5.91
CA GLY A 39 -19.31 8.61 -5.14
C GLY A 39 -18.69 8.72 -3.74
N PRO A 40 -18.15 7.64 -3.16
CA PRO A 40 -17.68 7.60 -1.77
C PRO A 40 -16.38 8.37 -1.50
N VAL A 41 -15.85 9.11 -2.48
CA VAL A 41 -14.57 9.83 -2.38
C VAL A 41 -14.86 11.33 -2.32
N TYR A 42 -14.45 11.97 -1.22
CA TYR A 42 -14.60 13.41 -1.05
C TYR A 42 -13.48 14.18 -1.74
N SER A 43 -13.83 15.17 -2.58
CA SER A 43 -12.87 16.09 -3.19
C SER A 43 -12.56 17.26 -2.25
N MET A 44 -11.29 17.48 -1.92
CA MET A 44 -10.83 18.64 -1.15
C MET A 44 -10.26 19.70 -2.09
N ASN A 45 -10.88 20.88 -2.13
CA ASN A 45 -10.36 22.03 -2.87
C ASN A 45 -9.41 22.83 -1.98
N ILE A 46 -8.11 22.65 -2.18
CA ILE A 46 -7.08 23.44 -1.50
C ILE A 46 -6.78 24.67 -2.37
N ARG A 47 -7.02 25.87 -1.82
CA ARG A 47 -6.59 27.12 -2.45
C ARG A 47 -5.23 27.49 -1.85
N VAL A 48 -4.18 27.41 -2.66
CA VAL A 48 -2.84 27.88 -2.26
C VAL A 48 -2.85 29.40 -2.33
N CYS A 49 -2.84 30.07 -1.18
CA CYS A 49 -2.63 31.51 -1.13
C CYS A 49 -1.15 31.80 -1.41
N ALA A 50 -0.84 32.23 -2.64
CA ALA A 50 0.47 32.82 -2.92
C ALA A 50 0.54 34.19 -2.22
N PRO A 51 1.65 34.53 -1.56
CA PRO A 51 1.82 35.85 -0.96
C PRO A 51 1.83 36.94 -2.03
N ASP A 52 1.20 38.09 -1.73
CA ASP A 52 1.09 39.24 -2.64
C ASP A 52 2.44 39.94 -2.88
N SER A 53 3.42 39.72 -2.00
CA SER A 53 4.79 40.19 -2.15
C SER A 53 5.73 39.05 -2.54
N VAL A 54 6.76 39.40 -3.31
CA VAL A 54 7.89 38.50 -3.55
C VAL A 54 8.54 38.22 -2.19
N VAL A 55 8.29 37.02 -1.66
CA VAL A 55 8.99 36.57 -0.46
C VAL A 55 10.41 36.26 -0.90
N GLU A 56 11.35 37.12 -0.53
CA GLU A 56 12.76 36.78 -0.62
C GLU A 56 13.03 35.64 0.36
N SER A 57 13.08 34.42 -0.18
CA SER A 57 13.61 33.29 0.56
C SER A 57 15.12 33.41 0.57
N ASN A 58 15.72 33.49 1.75
CA ASN A 58 17.15 33.31 1.92
C ASN A 58 17.49 31.89 1.45
N PHE A 59 17.94 31.76 0.20
CA PHE A 59 18.62 30.57 -0.27
C PHE A 59 19.97 30.56 0.42
N ALA A 60 20.05 29.92 1.60
CA ALA A 60 21.32 29.46 2.10
C ALA A 60 21.84 28.49 1.04
N ALA A 61 22.75 28.97 0.19
CA ALA A 61 23.45 28.18 -0.82
C ALA A 61 24.40 27.22 -0.09
N THR A 62 23.85 26.28 0.66
CA THR A 62 24.55 25.04 0.94
C THR A 62 24.62 24.30 -0.39
N GLU A 63 25.70 23.57 -0.62
CA GLU A 63 25.80 22.66 -1.77
C GLU A 63 24.73 21.56 -1.62
N GLU A 64 23.47 21.88 -1.88
CA GLU A 64 22.36 20.95 -1.69
C GLU A 64 22.44 19.89 -2.78
N ALA A 65 23.00 18.74 -2.39
CA ALA A 65 23.04 17.56 -3.23
C ALA A 65 21.62 17.22 -3.70
N LEU A 66 21.50 16.72 -4.94
CA LEU A 66 20.24 16.23 -5.55
C LEU A 66 19.40 15.35 -4.61
N HIS A 67 20.07 14.66 -3.69
CA HIS A 67 19.45 13.84 -2.67
C HIS A 67 18.49 14.62 -1.75
N GLY A 68 18.85 15.83 -1.30
CA GLY A 68 17.98 16.63 -0.43
C GLY A 68 16.71 17.09 -1.15
N TRP A 69 16.83 17.52 -2.40
CA TRP A 69 15.67 17.85 -3.24
C TRP A 69 14.81 16.64 -3.57
N HIS A 70 15.42 15.48 -3.77
CA HIS A 70 14.71 14.21 -3.92
C HIS A 70 13.82 13.91 -2.71
N GLU A 71 14.33 14.09 -1.48
CA GLU A 71 13.54 13.86 -0.26
C GLU A 71 12.43 14.92 -0.09
N ARG A 72 12.75 16.20 -0.28
CA ARG A 72 11.79 17.32 -0.17
C ARG A 72 10.64 17.21 -1.17
N LEU A 73 10.92 16.77 -2.39
CA LEU A 73 9.92 16.57 -3.44
C LEU A 73 9.32 15.16 -3.37
N SER A 74 9.07 14.62 -2.18
CA SER A 74 8.35 13.36 -1.99
C SER A 74 9.00 12.14 -2.65
N HIS A 75 10.33 12.06 -2.62
CA HIS A 75 11.10 10.95 -3.18
C HIS A 75 10.85 10.70 -4.67
N GLN A 76 10.46 11.72 -5.44
CA GLN A 76 10.31 11.60 -6.91
C GLN A 76 11.61 11.16 -7.57
N ASP A 77 11.51 10.57 -8.76
CA ASP A 77 12.69 10.11 -9.49
C ASP A 77 13.76 11.22 -9.57
N LYS A 78 15.02 10.89 -9.25
CA LYS A 78 16.09 11.90 -9.17
C LYS A 78 16.33 12.61 -10.50
N ARG A 79 16.05 11.96 -11.64
CA ARG A 79 16.13 12.59 -12.97
C ARG A 79 15.01 13.61 -13.13
N HIS A 80 13.79 13.23 -12.76
CA HIS A 80 12.66 14.16 -12.76
C HIS A 80 12.90 15.38 -11.86
N VAL A 81 13.43 15.17 -10.66
CA VAL A 81 13.78 16.26 -9.74
C VAL A 81 14.81 17.19 -10.37
N ARG A 82 15.89 16.65 -10.95
CA ARG A 82 16.89 17.45 -11.67
C ARG A 82 16.27 18.27 -12.80
N ASP A 83 15.37 17.67 -13.58
CA ASP A 83 14.72 18.36 -14.69
C ASP A 83 13.84 19.52 -14.21
N VAL A 84 13.12 19.34 -13.10
CA VAL A 84 12.31 20.42 -12.49
C VAL A 84 13.20 21.54 -11.95
N LEU A 85 14.28 21.20 -11.24
CA LEU A 85 15.21 22.19 -10.68
C LEU A 85 15.87 23.03 -11.78
N SER A 86 16.30 22.39 -12.88
CA SER A 86 16.91 23.10 -14.01
C SER A 86 15.95 24.06 -14.71
N ARG A 87 14.66 23.70 -14.83
CA ARG A 87 13.62 24.59 -15.39
C ARG A 87 13.35 25.82 -14.52
N VAL A 88 13.53 25.70 -13.21
CA VAL A 88 13.29 26.77 -12.23
C VAL A 88 14.57 27.59 -11.97
N GLY A 89 15.69 27.25 -12.62
CA GLY A 89 16.96 27.97 -12.47
C GLY A 89 17.73 27.63 -11.19
N ILE A 90 17.38 26.54 -10.51
CA ILE A 90 18.08 26.06 -9.32
C ILE A 90 19.27 25.20 -9.78
N SER A 91 20.45 25.83 -9.90
CA SER A 91 21.68 25.20 -10.39
C SER A 91 22.58 24.78 -9.22
N GLY A 92 22.30 23.62 -8.62
CA GLY A 92 23.18 22.95 -7.66
C GLY A 92 24.03 21.84 -8.30
N LYS A 93 24.97 21.23 -7.56
CA LYS A 93 25.64 19.96 -7.95
C LYS A 93 24.61 18.81 -7.98
N CYS A 94 23.71 18.85 -8.96
CA CYS A 94 22.63 17.89 -9.20
C CYS A 94 23.04 16.83 -10.23
N SER A 95 24.33 16.53 -10.33
CA SER A 95 24.85 15.61 -11.34
C SER A 95 24.61 14.16 -10.95
N ASP A 96 24.77 13.80 -9.68
CA ASP A 96 24.71 12.39 -9.28
C ASP A 96 23.29 11.87 -8.99
N THR A 97 22.69 11.23 -9.99
CA THR A 97 21.47 10.44 -9.87
C THR A 97 21.69 9.01 -9.37
N SER A 98 22.94 8.56 -9.23
CA SER A 98 23.27 7.16 -8.91
C SER A 98 23.24 6.85 -7.42
N SER A 99 23.29 7.88 -6.56
CA SER A 99 23.14 7.70 -5.12
C SER A 99 21.83 6.98 -4.79
N PHE A 100 21.91 5.97 -3.94
CA PHE A 100 20.72 5.27 -3.45
C PHE A 100 19.98 6.12 -2.40
N CYS A 101 18.68 5.92 -2.28
CA CYS A 101 17.86 6.48 -1.21
C CYS A 101 17.17 5.34 -0.48
N ASP A 102 17.43 5.20 0.82
CA ASP A 102 16.85 4.13 1.63
C ASP A 102 15.33 4.23 1.71
N GLY A 103 14.79 5.45 1.82
CA GLY A 103 13.34 5.68 1.78
C GLY A 103 12.68 5.15 0.50
N CYS A 104 13.32 5.36 -0.66
CA CYS A 104 12.88 4.78 -1.93
C CYS A 104 13.02 3.27 -1.97
N LYS A 105 14.14 2.72 -1.47
CA LYS A 105 14.37 1.28 -1.44
C LYS A 105 13.26 0.56 -0.69
N PHE A 106 12.93 1.03 0.52
CA PHE A 106 11.87 0.41 1.30
C PHE A 106 10.46 0.81 0.87
N GLY A 107 10.29 1.90 0.12
CA GLY A 107 8.97 2.46 -0.24
C GLY A 107 8.52 2.14 -1.67
N LYS A 108 9.46 1.90 -2.58
CA LYS A 108 9.24 1.70 -4.02
C LYS A 108 9.82 0.39 -4.54
N SER A 109 10.41 -0.43 -3.69
CA SER A 109 10.80 -1.79 -4.08
C SER A 109 9.56 -2.56 -4.51
N HIS A 110 9.56 -3.03 -5.75
CA HIS A 110 8.57 -3.97 -6.26
C HIS A 110 9.17 -5.37 -6.23
N ARG A 111 8.34 -6.36 -5.91
CA ARG A 111 8.73 -7.75 -6.08
C ARG A 111 8.91 -8.01 -7.58
N LYS A 112 10.04 -8.60 -7.98
CA LYS A 112 10.22 -9.08 -9.36
C LYS A 112 9.12 -10.09 -9.71
N PRO A 113 8.73 -10.19 -10.99
CA PRO A 113 7.77 -11.22 -11.42
C PRO A 113 8.22 -12.60 -10.93
N PHE A 114 7.26 -13.40 -10.48
CA PHE A 114 7.52 -14.81 -10.21
C PHE A 114 7.88 -15.52 -11.50
N HIS A 115 8.74 -16.54 -11.41
CA HIS A 115 8.94 -17.42 -12.54
C HIS A 115 7.61 -18.09 -12.91
N PRO A 116 7.32 -18.28 -14.22
CA PRO A 116 6.16 -19.05 -14.63
C PRO A 116 6.26 -20.45 -14.03
N LEU A 117 5.14 -20.94 -13.49
CA LEU A 117 4.99 -22.33 -13.07
C LEU A 117 5.27 -23.21 -14.29
N ARG A 118 6.29 -24.06 -14.21
CA ARG A 118 6.68 -24.97 -15.30
C ARG A 118 5.93 -26.30 -15.27
N ASP A 119 5.44 -26.69 -14.10
CA ASP A 119 4.89 -28.03 -13.85
C ASP A 119 3.38 -27.95 -13.60
N ARG A 120 2.63 -27.52 -14.61
CA ARG A 120 1.17 -27.66 -14.60
C ARG A 120 0.84 -29.01 -15.23
N THR A 121 0.16 -29.88 -14.51
CA THR A 121 -0.31 -31.15 -15.07
C THR A 121 -1.34 -30.87 -16.17
N GLU A 122 -1.27 -31.62 -17.26
CA GLU A 122 -2.25 -31.59 -18.35
C GLU A 122 -3.14 -32.84 -18.36
N THR A 123 -2.92 -33.74 -17.41
CA THR A 123 -3.64 -35.01 -17.30
C THR A 123 -4.63 -34.95 -16.13
N VAL A 124 -5.86 -35.39 -16.40
CA VAL A 124 -6.92 -35.56 -15.39
C VAL A 124 -6.47 -36.57 -14.34
N GLY A 125 -6.58 -36.20 -13.05
CA GLY A 125 -6.24 -37.07 -11.92
C GLY A 125 -4.74 -37.20 -11.59
N GLU A 126 -3.84 -36.61 -12.39
CA GLU A 126 -2.39 -36.65 -12.12
C GLU A 126 -1.99 -35.78 -10.92
N LEU A 127 -2.67 -34.63 -10.76
CA LEU A 127 -2.56 -33.76 -9.60
C LEU A 127 -3.96 -33.33 -9.17
N ILE A 128 -4.23 -33.45 -7.88
CA ILE A 128 -5.43 -32.94 -7.24
C ILE A 128 -5.03 -31.82 -6.30
N ASP A 129 -5.52 -30.62 -6.59
CA ASP A 129 -5.45 -29.48 -5.70
C ASP A 129 -6.52 -29.65 -4.61
N ALA A 130 -6.10 -29.66 -3.34
CA ALA A 130 -6.98 -29.77 -2.20
C ALA A 130 -6.84 -28.53 -1.30
N ASP A 131 -7.96 -27.94 -0.91
CA ASP A 131 -7.99 -26.84 0.06
C ASP A 131 -9.12 -27.03 1.08
N VAL A 132 -8.83 -26.69 2.34
CA VAL A 132 -9.77 -26.84 3.46
C VAL A 132 -10.17 -25.47 3.95
N ASN A 133 -11.47 -25.19 3.91
CA ASN A 133 -12.04 -23.93 4.35
C ASN A 133 -12.84 -24.11 5.64
N GLY A 134 -12.67 -23.18 6.59
CA GLY A 134 -13.35 -23.15 7.89
C GLY A 134 -12.40 -22.76 9.03
N ALA A 135 -12.87 -22.62 10.28
CA ALA A 135 -14.24 -22.83 10.75
C ALA A 135 -15.18 -21.71 10.30
N MET A 136 -16.35 -22.06 9.78
CA MET A 136 -17.40 -21.09 9.46
C MET A 136 -17.99 -20.50 10.74
N SER A 137 -18.41 -19.23 10.70
CA SER A 137 -19.03 -18.56 11.84
C SER A 137 -20.38 -19.16 12.25
N THR A 138 -20.99 -19.93 11.36
CA THR A 138 -22.33 -20.48 11.53
C THR A 138 -22.34 -21.92 11.06
N ASN A 139 -22.97 -22.79 11.85
CA ASN A 139 -23.18 -24.17 11.47
C ASN A 139 -24.07 -24.26 10.24
N SER A 140 -23.72 -25.13 9.31
CA SER A 140 -24.68 -25.56 8.27
C SER A 140 -25.86 -26.31 8.89
N ILE A 141 -26.87 -26.60 8.07
CA ILE A 141 -28.09 -27.34 8.48
C ILE A 141 -27.76 -28.65 9.21
N ASN A 142 -26.67 -29.33 8.83
CA ASN A 142 -26.24 -30.60 9.42
C ASN A 142 -25.09 -30.46 10.44
N GLY A 143 -24.77 -29.24 10.87
CA GLY A 143 -23.75 -28.98 11.88
C GLY A 143 -22.31 -28.95 11.37
N PHE A 144 -22.09 -28.92 10.05
CA PHE A 144 -20.74 -28.80 9.48
C PHE A 144 -20.21 -27.38 9.61
N LEU A 145 -18.91 -27.27 9.91
CA LEU A 145 -18.15 -26.03 10.12
C LEU A 145 -17.01 -25.87 9.13
N TYR A 146 -16.65 -26.93 8.44
CA TYR A 146 -15.58 -26.95 7.45
C TYR A 146 -16.09 -27.59 6.16
N TYR A 147 -15.38 -27.32 5.08
CA TYR A 147 -15.48 -28.12 3.87
C TYR A 147 -14.10 -28.24 3.22
N VAL A 148 -13.87 -29.36 2.54
CA VAL A 148 -12.69 -29.57 1.70
C VAL A 148 -13.11 -29.55 0.25
N VAL A 149 -12.33 -28.88 -0.59
CA VAL A 149 -12.51 -28.81 -2.03
C VAL A 149 -11.37 -29.56 -2.70
N PHE A 150 -11.72 -30.52 -3.56
CA PHE A 150 -10.78 -31.20 -4.43
C PHE A 150 -11.02 -30.77 -5.87
N LYS A 151 -9.96 -30.40 -6.56
CA LYS A 151 -10.00 -29.96 -7.96
C LYS A 151 -8.88 -30.58 -8.76
N ASP A 152 -9.19 -30.98 -9.99
CA ASP A 152 -8.22 -31.55 -10.92
C ASP A 152 -7.99 -30.64 -12.15
N PHE A 153 -7.20 -31.14 -13.11
CA PHE A 153 -6.95 -30.45 -14.38
C PHE A 153 -8.22 -30.22 -15.22
N SER A 154 -9.20 -31.14 -15.18
CA SER A 154 -10.47 -31.00 -15.91
C SER A 154 -11.35 -29.86 -15.39
N ARG A 155 -10.96 -29.27 -14.25
CA ARG A 155 -11.76 -28.31 -13.47
C ARG A 155 -12.98 -28.96 -12.84
N PHE A 156 -13.00 -30.28 -12.74
CA PHE A 156 -14.00 -30.98 -11.97
C PHE A 156 -13.73 -30.72 -10.49
N VAL A 157 -14.78 -30.39 -9.74
CA VAL A 157 -14.68 -29.97 -8.34
C VAL A 157 -15.56 -30.89 -7.50
N ARG A 158 -14.98 -31.50 -6.47
CA ARG A 158 -15.72 -32.21 -5.43
C ARG A 158 -15.61 -31.46 -4.12
N ILE A 159 -16.72 -31.37 -3.39
CA ILE A 159 -16.79 -30.70 -2.09
C ILE A 159 -17.33 -31.68 -1.07
N PHE A 160 -16.63 -31.82 0.05
CA PHE A 160 -17.09 -32.61 1.19
C PHE A 160 -17.21 -31.70 2.42
N PHE A 161 -18.35 -31.80 3.10
CA PHE A 161 -18.62 -31.05 4.33
C PHE A 161 -18.14 -31.84 5.55
N MET A 162 -17.52 -31.14 6.49
CA MET A 162 -16.86 -31.75 7.66
C MET A 162 -17.20 -31.01 8.94
N LYS A 163 -17.27 -31.74 10.06
CA LYS A 163 -17.46 -31.13 11.39
C LYS A 163 -16.13 -30.74 12.00
N GLU A 164 -15.11 -31.57 11.79
CA GLU A 164 -13.74 -31.33 12.24
C GLU A 164 -12.74 -31.32 11.08
N LYS A 165 -11.63 -30.58 11.25
CA LYS A 165 -10.56 -30.52 10.24
C LYS A 165 -9.82 -31.86 10.06
N SER A 166 -9.92 -32.76 11.04
CA SER A 166 -9.36 -34.12 11.03
C SER A 166 -10.03 -35.04 10.01
N GLU A 167 -11.28 -34.76 9.62
CA GLU A 167 -12.07 -35.59 8.69
C GLU A 167 -11.56 -35.56 7.23
N VAL A 168 -10.62 -34.66 6.92
CA VAL A 168 -10.04 -34.51 5.57
C VAL A 168 -9.47 -35.84 5.05
N THR A 169 -8.77 -36.58 5.91
CA THR A 169 -8.15 -37.86 5.52
C THR A 169 -9.19 -38.90 5.10
N SER A 170 -10.36 -38.92 5.75
CA SER A 170 -11.46 -39.82 5.40
C SER A 170 -12.09 -39.49 4.05
N HIS A 171 -12.01 -38.23 3.61
CA HIS A 171 -12.54 -37.83 2.29
C HIS A 171 -11.56 -38.05 1.14
N LEU A 172 -10.28 -38.32 1.41
CA LEU A 172 -9.28 -38.60 0.35
C LEU A 172 -9.61 -39.87 -0.44
N ASP A 173 -10.07 -40.92 0.23
CA ASP A 173 -10.40 -42.20 -0.41
C ASP A 173 -11.62 -42.07 -1.34
N ASN A 174 -12.48 -41.09 -1.08
CA ASN A 174 -13.75 -40.88 -1.78
C ASN A 174 -13.65 -39.88 -2.95
N ILE A 175 -12.44 -39.42 -3.31
CA ILE A 175 -12.25 -38.44 -4.39
C ILE A 175 -12.61 -39.03 -5.77
N PHE A 176 -12.44 -40.35 -5.96
CA PHE A 176 -12.62 -41.00 -7.26
C PHE A 176 -13.86 -41.88 -7.38
N GLU A 177 -14.65 -42.04 -6.32
CA GLU A 177 -15.96 -42.72 -6.37
C GLU A 177 -17.02 -41.88 -7.08
#